data_AF-A0A367K6W9-F1
#
_entry.id   AF-A0A367K6W9-F1
#
_cell.length_a   1.000
_cell.length_b   1.000
_cell.length_c   1.000
_cell.angle_alpha   90.00
_cell.angle_beta   90.00
_cell.angle_gamma   90.00
#
_symmetry.space_group_name_H-M   'P 1'
#
loop_
_entity.id
_entity.type
_entity.pdbx_description
1 polymer ?
#
loop_
_entity_poly.entity_id
_entity_poly.type
_entity_poly.pdbx_seq_one_letter_code
_entity_poly.pdbx_strand_id
1 'polypeptide(L)'
;MSKATSLSANSPEFKGIAGLNIIYEAGLDSESRPILILCADNLPDPDIYDYDLILSPKFAQKLKYVTSLSQLVSYVKLDTKFISQRVLDYDTQLPNLYQTPPQLRYSFLQPSTSLAFGRELEDLAEIEGQKGNDDYVPKIVIKFAEHIRKHGIDKEGIFRKSPSSEELRSVKKAFNQGLEVDLNKYDIDVSAALLKVFIREIPKPLISLTFSDQMGALPG
;
A
#
# COMPACT_ATOMS: atom_id res chain seq x y z
N MET A 1 18.84 15.29 -28.63
CA MET A 1 17.93 14.66 -27.64
C MET A 1 18.26 13.17 -27.59
N SER A 2 19.12 12.79 -26.65
CA SER A 2 19.54 11.40 -26.42
C SER A 2 18.38 10.62 -25.80
N LYS A 3 18.08 9.45 -26.37
CA LYS A 3 16.99 8.57 -25.93
C LYS A 3 17.40 7.95 -24.60
N ALA A 4 16.62 8.14 -23.53
CA ALA A 4 16.88 7.51 -22.24
C ALA A 4 16.83 5.97 -22.40
N THR A 5 17.95 5.31 -22.10
CA THR A 5 18.08 3.85 -22.18
C THR A 5 17.80 3.27 -20.79
N SER A 6 16.81 2.39 -20.68
CA SER A 6 16.50 1.69 -19.43
C SER A 6 17.68 0.82 -18.99
N LEU A 7 18.14 0.99 -17.76
CA LEU A 7 19.16 0.13 -17.17
C LEU A 7 18.61 -1.30 -16.99
N SER A 8 19.38 -2.28 -17.44
CA SER A 8 19.06 -3.70 -17.22
C SER A 8 19.26 -4.05 -15.74
N ALA A 9 18.38 -4.90 -15.18
CA ALA A 9 18.48 -5.38 -13.80
C ALA A 9 19.82 -6.08 -13.48
N ASN A 10 20.53 -6.56 -14.51
CA ASN A 10 21.82 -7.21 -14.37
C ASN A 10 23.02 -6.26 -14.50
N SER A 11 22.78 -4.98 -14.82
CA SER A 11 23.85 -4.00 -15.01
C SER A 11 24.56 -3.70 -13.67
N PRO A 12 25.89 -3.54 -13.68
CA PRO A 12 26.64 -3.18 -12.47
C PRO A 12 26.20 -1.83 -11.90
N GLU A 13 25.73 -0.91 -12.73
CA GLU A 13 25.17 0.37 -12.33
C GLU A 13 23.86 0.20 -11.55
N PHE A 14 22.93 -0.65 -12.02
CA PHE A 14 21.70 -0.98 -11.28
C PHE A 14 22.00 -1.69 -9.95
N LYS A 15 22.97 -2.60 -9.93
CA LYS A 15 23.41 -3.27 -8.70
C LYS A 15 24.06 -2.32 -7.70
N GLY A 16 24.81 -1.33 -8.18
CA GLY A 16 25.37 -0.26 -7.35
C GLY A 16 24.28 0.61 -6.72
N ILE A 17 23.29 1.02 -7.51
CA ILE A 17 22.15 1.83 -7.04
C ILE A 17 21.28 1.05 -6.04
N ALA A 18 21.06 -0.24 -6.28
CA ALA A 18 20.33 -1.12 -5.35
C ALA A 18 21.01 -1.24 -3.98
N GLY A 19 22.34 -1.13 -3.92
CA GLY A 19 23.12 -1.17 -2.68
C GLY A 19 23.10 0.13 -1.87
N LEU A 20 22.64 1.26 -2.46
CA LEU A 20 22.61 2.56 -1.80
C LEU A 20 21.35 2.78 -0.94
N ASN A 21 20.43 1.81 -0.89
CA ASN A 21 19.15 1.94 -0.19
C ASN A 21 18.42 3.26 -0.54
N ILE A 22 18.43 3.63 -1.82
CA ILE A 22 17.82 4.88 -2.29
C ILE A 22 16.31 4.72 -2.42
N ILE A 23 15.85 3.52 -2.79
CA ILE A 23 14.44 3.23 -3.08
C ILE A 23 13.92 2.25 -2.04
N TYR A 24 12.86 2.64 -1.34
CA TYR A 24 12.16 1.78 -0.39
C TYR A 24 10.73 1.58 -0.86
N GLU A 25 10.25 0.33 -0.82
CA GLU A 25 8.82 0.07 -0.92
C GLU A 25 8.17 0.46 0.40
N ALA A 26 7.50 1.61 0.38
CA ALA A 26 6.88 2.27 1.53
C ALA A 26 5.53 1.67 1.92
N GLY A 27 5.08 0.68 1.17
CA GLY A 27 3.73 0.15 1.22
C GLY A 27 2.92 0.57 -0.01
N LEU A 28 1.61 0.58 0.13
CA LEU A 28 0.69 0.76 -0.98
C LEU A 28 -0.02 2.12 -0.89
N ASP A 29 -0.25 2.76 -2.04
CA ASP A 29 -1.11 3.94 -2.12
C ASP A 29 -2.58 3.56 -1.92
N SER A 30 -3.45 4.58 -1.86
CA SER A 30 -4.89 4.36 -1.74
C SER A 30 -5.51 3.57 -2.91
N GLU A 31 -4.78 3.40 -4.02
CA GLU A 31 -5.16 2.63 -5.21
C GLU A 31 -4.43 1.27 -5.26
N SER A 32 -3.76 0.91 -4.17
CA SER A 32 -2.96 -0.30 -4.02
C SER A 32 -1.82 -0.49 -5.00
N ARG A 33 -1.25 0.61 -5.47
CA ARG A 33 0.02 0.61 -6.20
C ARG A 33 1.16 0.74 -5.20
N PRO A 34 2.31 0.12 -5.46
CA PRO A 34 3.49 0.30 -4.61
C PRO A 34 3.88 1.78 -4.60
N ILE A 35 3.93 2.36 -3.39
CA ILE A 35 4.56 3.65 -3.16
C ILE A 35 6.03 3.36 -2.98
N LEU A 36 6.84 3.98 -3.83
CA LEU A 36 8.28 3.98 -3.69
C LEU A 36 8.68 5.29 -3.03
N ILE A 37 9.38 5.21 -1.91
CA ILE A 37 10.06 6.36 -1.31
C ILE A 37 11.47 6.40 -1.85
N LEU A 38 11.83 7.58 -2.34
CA LEU A 38 13.19 7.91 -2.73
C LEU A 38 13.82 8.72 -1.59
N CYS A 39 14.76 8.11 -0.88
CA CYS A 39 15.55 8.81 0.13
C CYS A 39 16.61 9.66 -0.58
N ALA A 40 16.33 10.95 -0.70
CA ALA A 40 17.21 11.90 -1.39
C ALA A 40 18.57 12.06 -0.67
N ASP A 41 18.64 11.74 0.62
CA ASP A 41 19.85 11.74 1.45
C ASP A 41 20.86 10.63 1.10
N ASN A 42 20.43 9.63 0.33
CA ASN A 42 21.31 8.58 -0.22
C ASN A 42 21.52 8.73 -1.74
N LEU A 43 20.99 9.79 -2.38
CA LEU A 43 21.27 10.03 -3.79
C LEU A 43 22.76 10.37 -3.98
N PRO A 44 23.42 9.77 -4.97
CA PRO A 44 24.82 10.04 -5.26
C PRO A 44 24.96 11.45 -5.82
N ASP A 45 26.08 12.11 -5.52
CA ASP A 45 26.34 13.52 -5.84
C ASP A 45 25.83 13.92 -7.25
N PRO A 46 24.97 14.97 -7.37
CA PRO A 46 24.43 15.40 -8.66
C PRO A 46 25.49 15.86 -9.67
N ASP A 47 26.67 16.29 -9.19
CA ASP A 47 27.77 16.67 -10.07
C ASP A 47 28.45 15.44 -10.71
N ILE A 48 28.20 14.25 -10.16
CA ILE A 48 28.74 12.96 -10.61
C ILE A 48 27.67 12.15 -11.35
N TYR A 49 26.39 12.26 -10.96
CA TYR A 49 25.29 11.49 -11.53
C TYR A 49 24.14 12.39 -12.00
N ASP A 50 23.83 12.33 -13.30
CA ASP A 50 22.70 13.03 -13.90
C ASP A 50 21.36 12.37 -13.51
N TYR A 51 20.58 13.05 -12.66
CA TYR A 51 19.30 12.57 -12.18
C TYR A 51 18.20 12.52 -13.27
N ASP A 52 18.38 13.23 -14.39
CA ASP A 52 17.43 13.15 -15.53
C ASP A 52 17.45 11.77 -16.19
N LEU A 53 18.52 10.97 -15.98
CA LEU A 53 18.59 9.57 -16.41
C LEU A 53 17.80 8.62 -15.49
N ILE A 54 17.63 8.98 -14.22
CA ILE A 54 16.95 8.16 -13.21
C ILE A 54 15.42 8.40 -13.28
N LEU A 55 15.01 9.61 -13.64
CA LEU A 55 13.62 10.06 -13.62
C LEU A 55 13.14 10.35 -15.04
N SER A 56 12.48 9.39 -15.68
CA SER A 56 11.83 9.67 -16.97
C SER A 56 10.84 10.86 -16.83
N PRO A 57 10.60 11.66 -17.88
CA PRO A 57 9.66 12.80 -17.80
C PRO A 57 8.26 12.42 -17.32
N LYS A 58 7.80 11.20 -17.68
CA LYS A 58 6.51 10.65 -17.21
C LYS A 58 6.52 10.23 -15.74
N PHE A 59 7.69 9.89 -15.19
CA PHE A 59 7.87 9.56 -13.79
C PHE A 59 8.04 10.82 -12.94
N ALA A 60 8.79 11.82 -13.44
CA ALA A 60 8.93 13.12 -12.79
C ALA A 60 7.57 13.81 -12.57
N GLN A 61 6.64 13.69 -13.53
CA GLN A 61 5.25 14.19 -13.39
C GLN A 61 4.45 13.51 -12.26
N LYS A 62 4.91 12.37 -11.75
CA LYS A 62 4.26 11.61 -10.66
C LYS A 62 4.94 11.82 -9.32
N LEU A 63 6.09 12.51 -9.27
CA LEU A 63 6.78 12.81 -8.02
C LEU A 63 6.08 13.94 -7.28
N LYS A 64 5.88 13.75 -5.97
CA LYS A 64 5.46 14.80 -5.05
C LYS A 64 6.58 15.04 -4.05
N TYR A 65 7.15 16.24 -4.11
CA TYR A 65 8.14 16.67 -3.13
C TYR A 65 7.45 17.09 -1.84
N VAL A 66 7.98 16.62 -0.71
CA VAL A 66 7.51 16.95 0.64
C VAL A 66 8.70 17.38 1.48
N THR A 67 8.50 18.38 2.33
CA THR A 67 9.59 19.00 3.12
C THR A 67 9.56 18.62 4.60
N SER A 68 8.54 17.87 5.04
CA SER A 68 8.42 17.39 6.42
C SER A 68 7.69 16.06 6.48
N LEU A 69 7.94 15.31 7.55
CA LEU A 69 7.25 14.05 7.80
C LEU A 69 5.74 14.27 8.04
N SER A 70 5.37 15.41 8.63
CA SER A 70 3.97 15.83 8.79
C SER A 70 3.21 15.87 7.47
N GLN A 71 3.85 16.39 6.42
CA GLN A 71 3.26 16.45 5.09
C GLN A 71 3.20 15.06 4.46
N LEU A 72 4.21 14.23 4.66
CA LEU A 72 4.28 12.85 4.15
C LEU A 72 3.12 11.98 4.67
N VAL A 73 2.75 12.11 5.95
CA VAL A 73 1.60 11.38 6.57
C VAL A 73 0.30 11.59 5.83
N SER A 74 0.08 12.80 5.32
CA SER A 74 -1.15 13.12 4.61
C SER A 74 -1.30 12.32 3.31
N TYR A 75 -0.18 11.85 2.76
CA TYR A 75 -0.12 11.10 1.51
C TYR A 75 -0.07 9.59 1.71
N VAL A 76 0.59 9.11 2.79
CA VAL A 76 0.88 7.69 2.96
C VAL A 76 1.00 7.30 4.44
N LYS A 77 0.52 6.08 4.76
CA LYS A 77 0.72 5.46 6.07
C LYS A 77 2.02 4.66 6.03
N LEU A 78 3.06 5.22 6.64
CA LEU A 78 4.40 4.65 6.68
C LEU A 78 4.74 4.16 8.08
N ASP A 79 5.30 2.96 8.14
CA ASP A 79 6.01 2.51 9.33
C ASP A 79 7.33 3.28 9.44
N THR A 80 7.60 3.81 10.63
CA THR A 80 8.80 4.60 10.95
C THR A 80 10.11 3.88 10.63
N LYS A 81 10.12 2.55 10.57
CA LYS A 81 11.30 1.75 10.19
C LYS A 81 11.81 2.02 8.76
N PHE A 82 10.97 2.58 7.90
CA PHE A 82 11.31 2.92 6.51
C PHE A 82 11.80 4.36 6.35
N ILE A 83 11.85 5.14 7.44
CA ILE A 83 12.33 6.52 7.43
C ILE A 83 13.77 6.52 7.94
N SER A 84 14.69 7.05 7.14
CA SER A 84 16.11 7.20 7.51
C SER A 84 16.27 8.08 8.76
N GLN A 85 17.23 7.74 9.62
CA GLN A 85 17.54 8.52 10.83
C GLN A 85 17.88 9.98 10.50
N ARG A 86 18.55 10.23 9.37
CA ARG A 86 18.86 11.60 8.94
C ARG A 86 17.61 12.43 8.65
N VAL A 87 16.56 11.80 8.12
CA VAL A 87 15.27 12.48 7.86
C VAL A 87 14.56 12.78 9.17
N LEU A 88 14.63 11.88 10.15
CA LEU A 88 14.11 12.12 11.51
C LEU A 88 14.85 13.27 12.20
N ASP A 89 16.19 13.27 12.13
CA ASP A 89 17.04 14.33 12.69
C ASP A 89 16.76 15.68 12.05
N TYR A 90 16.58 15.72 10.72
CA TYR A 90 16.17 16.94 10.01
C TYR A 90 14.80 17.43 10.46
N ASP A 91 13.81 16.53 10.57
CA ASP A 91 12.45 16.90 11.00
C ASP A 91 12.44 17.45 12.44
N THR A 92 13.35 16.97 13.32
CA THR A 92 13.50 17.53 14.68
C THR A 92 14.06 18.96 14.72
N GLN A 93 14.80 19.36 13.67
CA GLN A 93 15.40 20.69 13.55
C GLN A 93 14.45 21.70 12.89
N LEU A 94 13.35 21.24 12.29
CA LEU A 94 12.36 22.13 11.70
C LEU A 94 11.64 22.98 12.76
N PRO A 95 11.24 24.23 12.43
CA PRO A 95 10.45 25.06 13.34
C PRO A 95 9.16 24.35 13.77
N ASN A 96 8.73 24.55 15.03
CA ASN A 96 7.53 23.93 15.62
C ASN A 96 6.25 24.02 14.76
N LEU A 97 6.13 25.05 13.90
CA LEU A 97 5.02 25.21 12.95
C LEU A 97 4.92 24.08 11.90
N TYR A 98 6.02 23.36 11.65
CA TYR A 98 6.11 22.25 10.70
C TYR A 98 6.32 20.89 11.38
N GLN A 99 6.64 20.90 12.69
CA GLN A 99 6.75 19.69 13.47
C GLN A 99 5.37 19.04 13.58
N THR A 100 5.35 17.71 13.45
CA THR A 100 4.15 16.93 13.72
C THR A 100 3.74 17.19 15.17
N PRO A 101 2.49 17.59 15.46
CA PRO A 101 1.98 17.58 16.82
C PRO A 101 2.30 16.22 17.44
N PRO A 102 2.72 16.13 18.71
CA PRO A 102 3.07 14.86 19.34
C PRO A 102 1.94 13.81 19.20
N GLN A 103 0.68 14.25 19.09
CA GLN A 103 -0.48 13.40 18.77
C GLN A 103 -0.38 12.69 17.41
N LEU A 104 0.18 13.32 16.38
CA LEU A 104 0.41 12.69 15.06
C LEU A 104 1.63 11.77 15.08
N ARG A 105 2.63 12.00 15.95
CA ARG A 105 3.75 11.04 16.16
C ARG A 105 3.24 9.67 16.61
N TYR A 106 2.14 9.64 17.38
CA TYR A 106 1.47 8.39 17.74
C TYR A 106 0.66 7.77 16.60
N SER A 107 0.19 8.53 15.60
CA SER A 107 -0.53 7.94 14.46
C SER A 107 0.36 7.12 13.53
N PHE A 108 1.67 7.36 13.52
CA PHE A 108 2.67 6.48 12.89
C PHE A 108 2.98 5.22 13.70
N LEU A 109 2.66 5.23 15.00
CA LEU A 109 2.84 4.13 15.95
C LEU A 109 1.52 3.40 16.24
N GLN A 110 0.40 3.90 15.71
CA GLN A 110 -0.91 3.33 16.00
C GLN A 110 -1.17 2.14 15.08
N PRO A 111 -1.52 0.97 15.66
CA PRO A 111 -2.22 -0.06 14.90
C PRO A 111 -3.44 0.60 14.27
N SER A 112 -3.57 0.48 12.95
CA SER A 112 -4.65 1.04 12.15
C SER A 112 -5.97 1.09 12.93
N THR A 113 -6.52 2.28 13.22
CA THR A 113 -7.89 2.43 13.76
C THR A 113 -8.98 1.95 12.79
N SER A 114 -8.58 1.43 11.63
CA SER A 114 -9.44 0.73 10.68
C SER A 114 -10.23 -0.36 11.40
N LEU A 115 -11.53 -0.45 11.18
CA LEU A 115 -12.37 -1.54 11.68
C LEU A 115 -12.51 -2.70 10.67
N ALA A 116 -11.80 -2.64 9.53
CA ALA A 116 -11.94 -3.61 8.45
C ALA A 116 -10.60 -3.97 7.76
N PHE A 117 -10.08 -3.13 6.86
CA PHE A 117 -8.91 -3.45 6.03
C PHE A 117 -7.58 -3.23 6.78
N GLY A 118 -6.55 -4.00 6.45
CA GLY A 118 -5.20 -3.81 7.00
C GLY A 118 -5.01 -4.33 8.42
N ARG A 119 -5.86 -5.27 8.86
CA ARG A 119 -5.81 -5.90 10.19
C ARG A 119 -5.52 -7.39 10.09
N GLU A 120 -5.00 -7.94 11.18
CA GLU A 120 -4.94 -9.38 11.38
C GLU A 120 -6.36 -9.97 11.47
N LEU A 121 -6.52 -11.22 11.06
CA LEU A 121 -7.83 -11.87 11.09
C LEU A 121 -8.29 -12.11 12.52
N GLU A 122 -7.34 -12.36 13.42
CA GLU A 122 -7.54 -12.55 14.85
C GLU A 122 -8.14 -11.29 15.51
N ASP A 123 -7.65 -10.09 15.15
CA ASP A 123 -8.20 -8.81 15.59
C ASP A 123 -9.64 -8.62 15.10
N LEU A 124 -9.90 -8.93 13.82
CA LEU A 124 -11.24 -8.80 13.24
C LEU A 124 -12.22 -9.78 13.90
N ALA A 125 -11.77 -11.00 14.20
CA ALA A 125 -12.56 -11.99 14.92
C ALA A 125 -12.94 -11.46 16.31
N GLU A 126 -12.02 -10.82 17.03
CA GLU A 126 -12.31 -10.24 18.34
C GLU A 126 -13.35 -9.11 18.26
N ILE A 127 -13.19 -8.18 17.30
CA ILE A 127 -14.13 -7.08 17.08
C ILE A 127 -15.53 -7.60 16.69
N GLU A 128 -15.58 -8.67 15.89
CA GLU A 128 -16.83 -9.26 15.43
C GLU A 128 -17.45 -10.26 16.43
N GLY A 129 -16.81 -10.50 17.57
CA GLY A 129 -17.29 -11.41 18.62
C GLY A 129 -17.15 -12.89 18.27
N GLN A 130 -16.17 -13.23 17.44
CA GLN A 130 -15.86 -14.57 16.91
C GLN A 130 -14.49 -15.09 17.38
N LYS A 131 -13.94 -14.54 18.46
CA LYS A 131 -12.62 -14.92 18.98
C LYS A 131 -12.54 -16.42 19.27
N GLY A 132 -11.51 -17.08 18.73
CA GLY A 132 -11.27 -18.52 18.91
C GLY A 132 -12.12 -19.43 18.02
N ASN A 133 -12.77 -18.89 17.00
CA ASN A 133 -13.43 -19.69 15.97
C ASN A 133 -12.45 -20.01 14.83
N ASP A 134 -12.09 -21.28 14.68
CA ASP A 134 -11.17 -21.75 13.64
C ASP A 134 -11.75 -21.61 12.22
N ASP A 135 -13.08 -21.57 12.08
CA ASP A 135 -13.80 -21.39 10.82
C ASP A 135 -14.20 -19.92 10.58
N TYR A 136 -13.53 -18.97 11.23
CA TYR A 136 -13.87 -17.56 11.15
C TYR A 136 -13.64 -16.98 9.74
N VAL A 137 -14.66 -16.30 9.23
CA VAL A 137 -14.58 -15.49 8.01
C VAL A 137 -15.09 -14.07 8.32
N PRO A 138 -14.31 -13.01 8.05
CA PRO A 138 -14.75 -11.63 8.31
C PRO A 138 -16.06 -11.28 7.61
N LYS A 139 -16.96 -10.58 8.31
CA LYS A 139 -18.29 -10.20 7.77
C LYS A 139 -18.20 -9.45 6.45
N ILE A 140 -17.16 -8.64 6.26
CA ILE A 140 -16.95 -7.88 5.02
C ILE A 140 -16.69 -8.82 3.84
N VAL A 141 -15.92 -9.90 4.07
CA VAL A 141 -15.58 -10.89 3.05
C VAL A 141 -16.84 -11.65 2.64
N ILE A 142 -17.66 -12.03 3.61
CA ILE A 142 -18.97 -12.65 3.36
C ILE A 142 -19.83 -11.71 2.50
N LYS A 143 -19.95 -10.43 2.89
CA LYS A 143 -20.71 -9.43 2.13
C LYS A 143 -20.24 -9.30 0.68
N PHE A 144 -18.93 -9.23 0.44
CA PHE A 144 -18.40 -9.15 -0.93
C PHE A 144 -18.69 -10.43 -1.71
N ALA A 145 -18.47 -11.60 -1.11
CA ALA A 145 -18.69 -12.89 -1.74
C ALA A 145 -20.16 -13.10 -2.12
N GLU A 146 -21.09 -12.76 -1.21
CA GLU A 146 -22.54 -12.83 -1.47
C GLU A 146 -22.97 -11.89 -2.59
N HIS A 147 -22.47 -10.65 -2.58
CA HIS A 147 -22.79 -9.69 -3.62
C HIS A 147 -22.31 -10.16 -5.00
N ILE A 148 -21.06 -10.65 -5.08
CA ILE A 148 -20.46 -11.23 -6.30
C ILE A 148 -21.23 -12.47 -6.75
N ARG A 149 -21.61 -13.35 -5.82
CA ARG A 149 -22.39 -14.55 -6.14
C ARG A 149 -23.79 -14.22 -6.67
N LYS A 150 -24.39 -13.14 -6.19
CA LYS A 150 -25.74 -12.73 -6.59
C LYS A 150 -25.77 -11.96 -7.92
N HIS A 151 -24.79 -11.10 -8.20
CA HIS A 151 -24.83 -10.19 -9.35
C HIS A 151 -23.64 -10.31 -10.32
N GLY A 152 -22.59 -11.06 -9.96
CA GLY A 152 -21.33 -11.10 -10.71
C GLY A 152 -21.11 -12.36 -11.55
N ILE A 153 -21.95 -13.39 -11.39
CA ILE A 153 -21.77 -14.69 -12.08
C ILE A 153 -21.84 -14.54 -13.60
N ASP A 154 -22.78 -13.75 -14.10
CA ASP A 154 -22.96 -13.54 -15.54
C ASP A 154 -22.16 -12.35 -16.08
N LYS A 155 -21.38 -11.65 -15.23
CA LYS A 155 -20.60 -10.48 -15.66
C LYS A 155 -19.29 -10.89 -16.32
N GLU A 156 -19.15 -10.55 -17.59
CA GLU A 156 -17.91 -10.74 -18.32
C GLU A 156 -16.75 -9.93 -17.73
N GLY A 157 -15.69 -10.64 -17.35
CA GLY A 157 -14.45 -10.03 -16.85
C GLY A 157 -14.51 -9.63 -15.38
N ILE A 158 -15.42 -10.22 -14.60
CA ILE A 158 -15.42 -10.10 -13.13
C ILE A 158 -14.02 -10.46 -12.59
N PHE A 159 -13.53 -9.70 -11.60
CA PHE A 159 -12.15 -9.73 -11.08
C PHE A 159 -11.04 -9.27 -12.03
N ARG A 160 -11.27 -9.13 -13.34
CA ARG A 160 -10.28 -8.63 -14.30
C ARG A 160 -10.38 -7.12 -14.50
N LYS A 161 -11.60 -6.57 -14.57
CA LYS A 161 -11.82 -5.13 -14.75
C LYS A 161 -11.60 -4.36 -13.45
N SER A 162 -11.11 -3.13 -13.56
CA SER A 162 -10.91 -2.23 -12.43
C SER A 162 -12.04 -1.20 -12.37
N PRO A 163 -12.72 -1.04 -11.22
CA PRO A 163 -13.71 0.01 -11.01
C PRO A 163 -13.05 1.39 -10.89
N SER A 164 -13.86 2.45 -10.76
CA SER A 164 -13.38 3.79 -10.45
C SER A 164 -12.55 3.81 -9.17
N SER A 165 -11.37 4.43 -9.20
CA SER A 165 -10.49 4.49 -8.03
C SER A 165 -11.06 5.35 -6.89
N GLU A 166 -11.82 6.38 -7.23
CA GLU A 166 -12.51 7.23 -6.26
C GLU A 166 -13.64 6.48 -5.54
N GLU A 167 -14.43 5.73 -6.30
CA GLU A 167 -15.51 4.89 -5.78
C GLU A 167 -14.96 3.80 -4.86
N LEU A 168 -13.94 3.07 -5.32
CA LEU A 168 -13.26 2.05 -4.54
C LEU A 168 -12.70 2.61 -3.21
N ARG A 169 -12.08 3.78 -3.26
CA ARG A 169 -11.53 4.47 -2.09
C ARG A 169 -12.62 4.91 -1.12
N SER A 170 -13.71 5.46 -1.62
CA SER A 170 -14.84 5.92 -0.80
C SER A 170 -15.49 4.76 -0.05
N VAL A 171 -15.77 3.67 -0.76
CA VAL A 171 -16.39 2.47 -0.18
C VAL A 171 -15.46 1.81 0.84
N LYS A 172 -14.17 1.64 0.51
CA LYS A 172 -13.18 1.12 1.45
C LYS A 172 -13.08 1.96 2.72
N LYS A 173 -13.09 3.29 2.58
CA LYS A 173 -13.06 4.22 3.73
C LYS A 173 -14.27 4.03 4.63
N ALA A 174 -15.46 3.85 4.05
CA ALA A 174 -16.68 3.60 4.81
C ALA A 174 -16.58 2.31 5.64
N PHE A 175 -16.09 1.20 5.04
CA PHE A 175 -15.83 -0.04 5.78
C PHE A 175 -14.80 0.13 6.89
N ASN A 176 -13.69 0.84 6.63
CA ASN A 176 -12.68 1.11 7.66
C ASN A 176 -13.19 1.95 8.83
N GLN A 177 -14.25 2.73 8.61
CA GLN A 177 -14.94 3.50 9.65
C GLN A 177 -16.04 2.71 10.37
N GLY A 178 -16.27 1.45 10.00
CA GLY A 178 -17.36 0.63 10.54
C GLY A 178 -18.75 1.06 10.05
N LEU A 179 -18.83 1.83 8.97
CA LEU A 179 -20.11 2.26 8.41
C LEU A 179 -20.77 1.11 7.66
N GLU A 180 -22.10 1.05 7.73
CA GLU A 180 -22.87 0.13 6.90
C GLU A 180 -22.88 0.60 5.44
N VAL A 181 -22.31 -0.23 4.57
CA VAL A 181 -22.33 -0.03 3.12
C VAL A 181 -23.33 -0.99 2.49
N ASP A 182 -24.25 -0.43 1.70
CA ASP A 182 -25.11 -1.18 0.79
C ASP A 182 -24.41 -1.34 -0.56
N LEU A 183 -23.91 -2.54 -0.84
CA LEU A 183 -23.14 -2.85 -2.05
C LEU A 183 -23.98 -2.85 -3.32
N ASN A 184 -25.31 -2.99 -3.22
CA ASN A 184 -26.21 -3.01 -4.38
C ASN A 184 -26.27 -1.64 -5.11
N LYS A 185 -25.74 -0.58 -4.48
CA LYS A 185 -25.66 0.77 -5.06
C LYS A 185 -24.42 1.00 -5.92
N TYR A 186 -23.50 0.04 -5.96
CA TYR A 186 -22.21 0.15 -6.64
C TYR A 186 -22.07 -0.92 -7.71
N ASP A 187 -21.15 -0.71 -8.67
CA ASP A 187 -20.85 -1.75 -9.66
C ASP A 187 -20.26 -2.98 -8.94
N ILE A 188 -20.62 -4.17 -9.41
CA ILE A 188 -20.09 -5.44 -8.91
C ILE A 188 -18.55 -5.54 -9.00
N ASP A 189 -17.92 -4.83 -9.95
CA ASP A 189 -16.46 -4.72 -10.07
C ASP A 189 -15.85 -4.06 -8.83
N VAL A 190 -16.59 -3.21 -8.11
CA VAL A 190 -16.18 -2.63 -6.82
C VAL A 190 -16.05 -3.73 -5.77
N SER A 191 -17.04 -4.62 -5.66
CA SER A 191 -16.99 -5.73 -4.69
C SER A 191 -15.86 -6.70 -5.00
N ALA A 192 -15.67 -7.04 -6.28
CA ALA A 192 -14.58 -7.89 -6.74
C ALA A 192 -13.20 -7.26 -6.46
N ALA A 193 -13.06 -5.96 -6.67
CA ALA A 193 -11.82 -5.23 -6.37
C ALA A 193 -11.57 -5.15 -4.86
N LEU A 194 -12.58 -4.83 -4.05
CA LEU A 194 -12.46 -4.75 -2.59
C LEU A 194 -12.09 -6.09 -1.97
N LEU A 195 -12.62 -7.21 -2.46
CA LEU A 195 -12.24 -8.54 -2.00
C LEU A 195 -10.75 -8.81 -2.23
N LYS A 196 -10.23 -8.48 -3.42
CA LYS A 196 -8.79 -8.59 -3.72
C LYS A 196 -7.94 -7.69 -2.83
N VAL A 197 -8.40 -6.44 -2.63
CA VAL A 197 -7.73 -5.47 -1.77
C VAL A 197 -7.67 -5.97 -0.33
N PHE A 198 -8.77 -6.54 0.18
CA PHE A 198 -8.83 -7.09 1.53
C PHE A 198 -7.78 -8.17 1.74
N ILE A 199 -7.78 -9.20 0.89
CA ILE A 199 -6.85 -10.34 0.98
C ILE A 199 -5.39 -9.87 0.93
N ARG A 200 -5.07 -8.91 0.05
CA ARG A 200 -3.71 -8.40 -0.11
C ARG A 200 -3.24 -7.55 1.08
N GLU A 201 -4.16 -6.88 1.76
CA GLU A 201 -3.81 -5.99 2.89
C GLU A 201 -3.77 -6.72 4.24
N ILE A 202 -4.03 -8.02 4.29
CA ILE A 202 -3.86 -8.80 5.52
C ILE A 202 -2.36 -8.81 5.87
N PRO A 203 -1.96 -8.36 7.08
CA PRO A 203 -0.54 -8.29 7.47
C PRO A 203 0.17 -9.64 7.42
N LYS A 204 -0.57 -10.70 7.75
CA LYS A 204 -0.11 -12.09 7.65
C LYS A 204 -0.69 -12.70 6.35
N PRO A 205 0.14 -13.15 5.40
CA PRO A 205 -0.36 -13.72 4.17
C PRO A 205 -1.19 -14.98 4.47
N LEU A 206 -2.36 -15.08 3.82
CA LEU A 206 -3.27 -16.22 3.99
C LEU A 206 -2.60 -17.56 3.61
N ILE A 207 -1.71 -17.52 2.62
CA ILE A 207 -0.91 -18.66 2.21
C ILE A 207 0.46 -18.47 2.85
N SER A 208 0.83 -19.36 3.77
CA SER A 208 2.16 -19.34 4.36
C SER A 208 3.22 -19.57 3.28
N LEU A 209 4.38 -18.91 3.40
CA LEU A 209 5.50 -19.07 2.47
C LEU A 209 5.91 -20.55 2.32
N THR A 210 5.82 -21.32 3.40
CA THR A 210 6.07 -22.77 3.41
C THR A 210 5.13 -23.59 2.52
N PHE A 211 3.89 -23.13 2.30
CA PHE A 211 2.93 -23.78 1.40
C PHE A 211 3.10 -23.30 -0.05
N SER A 212 3.57 -22.06 -0.25
CA SER A 212 3.90 -21.52 -1.58
C SER A 212 5.03 -22.32 -2.25
N ASP A 213 6.05 -22.73 -1.50
CA ASP A 213 7.14 -23.56 -2.01
C ASP A 213 6.67 -24.95 -2.46
N GLN A 214 5.63 -25.50 -1.81
CA GLN A 214 5.01 -26.77 -2.20
C GLN A 214 4.12 -26.65 -3.44
N MET A 215 3.44 -25.52 -3.64
CA MET A 215 2.67 -25.26 -4.87
C MET A 215 3.56 -24.99 -6.09
N GLY A 216 4.75 -24.40 -5.90
CA GLY A 216 5.73 -24.18 -6.97
C GLY A 216 6.40 -25.46 -7.47
N ALA A 217 6.31 -26.56 -6.71
CA ALA A 217 6.88 -27.87 -7.01
C ALA A 217 5.90 -28.81 -7.73
N LEU A 218 5.04 -28.28 -8.60
CA LEU A 218 4.28 -29.13 -9.53
C LEU A 218 5.29 -29.81 -10.48
N PRO A 219 5.31 -31.14 -10.60
CA PRO A 219 6.13 -31.82 -11.60
C PRO A 219 5.65 -31.37 -12.98
N GLY A 220 6.55 -30.75 -13.75
CA GLY A 220 6.35 -30.45 -15.17
C GLY A 220 6.37 -31.71 -16.03
#